data_AF-A0A526Z912-F1
#
_entry.id   AF-A0A526Z912-F1
#
_cell.length_a   1.000
_cell.length_b   1.000
_cell.length_c   1.000
_cell.angle_alpha   90.00
_cell.angle_beta   90.00
_cell.angle_gamma   90.00
#
_symmetry.space_group_name_H-M   'P 1'
#
loop_
_entity.id
_entity.type
_entity.pdbx_description
1 polymer ?
#
loop_
_entity_poly.entity_id
_entity_poly.type
_entity_poly.pdbx_seq_one_letter_code
_entity_poly.pdbx_strand_id
1 'polypeptide(L)' 'ALLRRLERGVAEGELPENFDCRTAATFYATVQHGMSIQARDGASRAALLATVAGAMAAWKVMADA' A
#
# COMPACT_ATOMS: atom_id res chain seq x y z
N ALA A 1 -5.97 -6.84 -8.33
CA ALA A 1 -4.94 -6.19 -9.19
C ALA A 1 -3.62 -6.01 -8.45
N LEU A 2 -3.64 -5.38 -7.26
CA LEU A 2 -2.46 -5.20 -6.40
C LEU A 2 -1.69 -6.48 -6.09
N LEU A 3 -2.36 -7.54 -5.61
CA LEU A 3 -1.71 -8.83 -5.29
C LEU A 3 -0.86 -9.35 -6.46
N ARG A 4 -1.44 -9.43 -7.67
CA ARG A 4 -0.72 -9.88 -8.87
C ARG A 4 0.47 -9.00 -9.24
N ARG A 5 0.40 -7.69 -8.98
CA ARG A 5 1.53 -6.78 -9.23
C ARG A 5 2.68 -7.06 -8.27
N LEU A 6 2.36 -7.33 -7.01
CA LEU A 6 3.34 -7.65 -5.98
C LEU A 6 3.97 -9.03 -6.22
N GLU A 7 3.17 -10.05 -6.52
CA GLU A 7 3.65 -11.39 -6.91
C GLU A 7 4.58 -11.31 -8.12
N ARG A 8 4.25 -10.48 -9.11
CA ARG A 8 5.14 -10.23 -10.25
C ARG A 8 6.44 -9.54 -9.83
N GLY A 9 6.38 -8.56 -8.93
CA GLY A 9 7.59 -7.90 -8.39
C GLY A 9 8.52 -8.89 -7.68
N VAL A 10 7.98 -9.86 -6.96
CA VAL A 10 8.77 -10.97 -6.40
C VAL A 10 9.39 -11.82 -7.52
N ALA A 11 8.60 -12.22 -8.52
CA ALA A 11 9.09 -13.04 -9.64
C ALA A 11 10.16 -12.32 -10.49
N GLU A 12 10.10 -10.99 -10.56
CA GLU A 12 11.05 -10.13 -11.29
C GLU A 12 12.27 -9.73 -10.43
N GLY A 13 12.32 -10.11 -9.15
CA GLY A 13 13.40 -9.76 -8.21
C GLY A 13 13.38 -8.31 -7.72
N GLU A 14 12.26 -7.60 -7.92
CA GLU A 14 12.04 -6.25 -7.37
C GLU A 14 11.73 -6.25 -5.86
N LEU A 15 11.26 -7.39 -5.34
CA LEU A 15 10.86 -7.59 -3.96
C LEU A 15 11.51 -8.87 -3.39
N PRO A 16 11.68 -8.97 -2.06
CA PRO A 16 12.17 -10.20 -1.43
C PRO A 16 11.34 -11.44 -1.78
N GLU A 17 11.98 -12.60 -1.88
CA GLU A 17 11.30 -13.88 -2.18
C GLU A 17 10.25 -14.26 -1.13
N ASN A 18 10.47 -13.86 0.12
CA ASN A 18 9.58 -14.08 1.27
C ASN A 18 8.55 -12.96 1.49
N PHE A 19 8.46 -11.98 0.58
CA PHE A 19 7.56 -10.84 0.74
C PHE A 19 6.09 -11.29 0.78
N ASP A 20 5.38 -10.97 1.88
CA ASP A 20 3.96 -11.28 2.04
C ASP A 20 3.08 -10.36 1.17
N CYS A 21 2.97 -10.74 -0.10
CA CYS A 21 2.20 -10.02 -1.11
C CYS A 21 0.72 -9.86 -0.74
N ARG A 22 0.14 -10.84 -0.01
CA ARG A 22 -1.28 -10.83 0.35
C ARG A 22 -1.56 -9.79 1.43
N THR A 23 -0.74 -9.77 2.47
CA THR A 23 -0.85 -8.79 3.55
C THR A 23 -0.64 -7.38 3.02
N ALA A 24 0.43 -7.16 2.24
CA ALA A 24 0.69 -5.85 1.63
C ALA A 24 -0.44 -5.40 0.70
N ALA A 25 -0.93 -6.27 -0.20
CA ALA A 25 -2.04 -5.92 -1.08
C ALA A 25 -3.32 -5.53 -0.32
N THR A 26 -3.62 -6.25 0.76
CA THR A 26 -4.80 -5.99 1.60
C THR A 26 -4.67 -4.65 2.33
N PHE A 27 -3.49 -4.37 2.89
CA PHE A 27 -3.20 -3.10 3.54
C PHE A 27 -3.38 -1.91 2.60
N TYR A 28 -2.73 -1.92 1.43
CA TYR A 28 -2.83 -0.80 0.49
C TYR A 28 -4.21 -0.63 -0.14
N ALA A 29 -4.93 -1.73 -0.40
CA ALA A 29 -6.33 -1.64 -0.82
C ALA A 29 -7.20 -0.98 0.25
N THR A 30 -7.00 -1.35 1.52
CA THR A 30 -7.72 -0.76 2.65
C THR A 30 -7.43 0.73 2.80
N VAL A 31 -6.15 1.13 2.73
CA VAL A 31 -5.74 2.55 2.76
C VAL A 31 -6.39 3.32 1.62
N GLN A 32 -6.32 2.81 0.39
CA GLN A 32 -6.91 3.48 -0.78
C GLN A 32 -8.43 3.62 -0.67
N HIS A 33 -9.13 2.58 -0.19
CA HIS A 33 -10.57 2.65 0.04
C HIS A 33 -10.92 3.67 1.13
N GLY A 34 -10.21 3.67 2.27
CA GLY A 34 -10.40 4.65 3.33
C GLY A 34 -10.17 6.09 2.85
N MET A 35 -9.10 6.32 2.08
CA MET A 35 -8.82 7.63 1.47
C MET A 35 -9.93 8.08 0.52
N SER A 36 -10.55 7.16 -0.22
CA SER A 36 -11.68 7.48 -1.11
C SER A 36 -12.91 7.94 -0.33
N ILE A 37 -13.20 7.29 0.81
CA ILE A 37 -14.28 7.69 1.72
C ILE A 37 -13.99 9.08 2.30
N GLN A 38 -12.79 9.30 2.84
CA GLN A 38 -12.39 10.60 3.41
C GLN A 38 -12.44 11.72 2.37
N ALA A 39 -12.00 11.47 1.13
CA ALA A 39 -12.09 12.44 0.04
C ALA A 39 -13.54 12.82 -0.27
N ARG A 40 -14.45 11.83 -0.31
CA ARG A 40 -15.88 12.06 -0.49
C ARG A 40 -16.49 12.89 0.64
N ASP A 41 -16.01 12.69 1.86
CA ASP A 41 -16.46 13.41 3.06
C ASP A 41 -15.81 14.81 3.20
N GLY A 42 -14.97 15.23 2.24
CA GLY A 42 -14.41 16.58 2.18
C GLY A 42 -13.00 16.73 2.75
N ALA A 43 -12.28 15.63 3.00
CA ALA A 43 -10.89 15.71 3.41
C ALA A 43 -10.03 16.46 2.37
N SER A 44 -9.15 17.34 2.85
CA SER A 44 -8.28 18.11 1.97
C SER A 44 -7.24 17.20 1.30
N ARG A 45 -6.74 17.62 0.14
CA ARG A 45 -5.62 16.94 -0.54
C ARG A 45 -4.41 16.78 0.38
N ALA A 46 -4.11 17.78 1.20
CA ALA A 46 -2.99 17.72 2.15
C ALA A 46 -3.20 16.63 3.21
N ALA A 47 -4.42 16.48 3.73
CA ALA A 47 -4.75 15.42 4.68
C ALA A 47 -4.60 14.02 4.05
N LEU A 48 -5.12 13.83 2.83
CA LEU A 48 -4.98 12.56 2.11
C LEU A 48 -3.51 12.22 1.80
N LEU A 49 -2.69 13.23 1.46
CA LEU A 49 -1.25 13.04 1.27
C LEU A 49 -0.54 12.67 2.57
N ALA A 50 -0.95 13.21 3.71
CA ALA A 50 -0.43 12.80 5.01
C ALA A 50 -0.80 11.34 5.32
N THR A 51 -2.02 10.91 5.00
CA THR A 51 -2.44 9.51 5.14
C THR A 51 -1.57 8.55 4.32
N VAL A 52 -1.37 8.83 3.02
CA VAL A 52 -0.54 7.96 2.18
C VAL A 52 0.93 7.99 2.59
N ALA A 53 1.44 9.11 3.12
CA ALA A 53 2.80 9.17 3.65
C ALA A 53 3.01 8.16 4.80
N GLY A 54 2.04 8.04 5.72
CA GLY A 54 2.06 7.00 6.76
C GLY A 54 2.02 5.58 6.18
N ALA A 55 1.18 5.34 5.18
CA ALA A 55 1.10 4.05 4.49
C ALA A 55 2.41 3.70 3.75
N MET A 56 3.11 4.67 3.18
CA MET A 56 4.42 4.47 2.55
C MET A 56 5.53 4.26 3.58
N ALA A 57 5.44 4.86 4.78
CA ALA A 57 6.38 4.55 5.86
C ALA A 57 6.26 3.08 6.31
N ALA A 58 5.03 2.54 6.35
CA ALA A 58 4.79 1.12 6.63
C ALA A 58 5.38 0.18 5.57
N TRP A 59 5.53 0.64 4.31
CA TRP A 59 6.17 -0.14 3.24
C TRP A 59 7.54 -0.64 3.65
N LYS A 60 8.33 0.22 4.30
CA LYS A 60 9.68 -0.11 4.74
C LYS A 60 9.71 -1.34 5.64
N VAL A 61 8.79 -1.42 6.61
CA VAL A 61 8.69 -2.58 7.51
C VAL A 61 8.21 -3.82 6.78
N MET A 62 7.32 -3.68 5.80
CA MET A 62 6.79 -4.82 5.02
C MET A 62 7.78 -5.36 4.00
N ALA A 63 8.60 -4.50 3.39
CA ALA A 63 9.49 -4.84 2.28
C ALA A 63 10.95 -5.06 2.69
N ASP A 64 11.39 -4.60 3.86
CA ASP A 64 12.74 -4.86 4.40
C ASP A 64 12.81 -6.17 5.22
N ALA A 65 11.75 -6.99 5.24
CA ALA A 65 11.63 -8.25 6.00
C ALA A 65 11.94 -9.50 5.18
#